data_AF-A0A7Y7E9T6-F1
#
_entry.id   AF-A0A7Y7E9T6-F1
#
_cell.length_a   1.000
_cell.length_b   1.000
_cell.length_c   1.000
_cell.angle_alpha   90.00
_cell.angle_beta   90.00
_cell.angle_gamma   90.00
#
_symmetry.space_group_name_H-M   'P 1'
#
loop_
_entity.id
_entity.type
_entity.pdbx_description
1 polymer ?
#
loop_
_entity_poly.entity_id
_entity_poly.type
_entity_poly.pdbx_seq_one_letter_code
_entity_poly.pdbx_strand_id
1 'polypeptide(L)'
;MNRPSPAARQPLVRGALPAVLTALTAAAAVVAAVLLTGTGSPRAQAGPSAVARSAAPALVGHWVGSWAASPAGAEPGTAVRGLAGRSVRNVVHTSIGGTSARIQLSNLFGTRPLTIGHASLALAAAPGSPAAAPGTLRRLAFGGRQQVTIPPGQAVVSDPVRLDVPRAADVLVSTYSPTPGGPVTFHPHARQTNYLASGDHTQDAGGAAFAVRTPYWRYVTALDVWSTSARGAVVALGDSITDGVTATFGADRRWTDDLAAQLPGYGVLNEGISGNRVLLGGMGGSAADNPSALDRLDRDVLSRTGVRAVVVELGINDILRSPQQLDPARIVDGLRELVHRAHVRGLRVIGSTLSPFGGHGNVGAEQERVRQEVNAAVRAGGVFDDVVDFDVVLRDPGNPQRLLAAYDCGDHLHPNDAGYRAMAGAVDAGALTGWLSPLTRP
;
A
#
# COMPACT_ATOMS: atom_id res chain seq x y z
N MET A 1 9.88 -53.85 -15.78
CA MET A 1 10.97 -54.70 -16.30
C MET A 1 11.68 -53.88 -17.39
N ASN A 2 12.97 -53.55 -17.39
CA ASN A 2 14.13 -53.95 -16.61
C ASN A 2 15.10 -52.75 -16.57
N ARG A 3 15.75 -52.55 -15.41
CA ARG A 3 16.90 -51.63 -15.23
C ARG A 3 18.12 -52.15 -16.02
N PRO A 4 19.14 -51.29 -16.22
CA PRO A 4 20.34 -51.52 -15.42
C PRO A 4 21.08 -50.25 -14.93
N SER A 5 21.70 -50.41 -13.78
CA SER A 5 22.93 -49.78 -13.23
C SER A 5 23.64 -50.92 -12.47
N PRO A 6 24.93 -50.88 -12.06
CA PRO A 6 25.80 -49.72 -11.81
C PRO A 6 27.32 -49.93 -12.15
N ALA A 7 28.18 -48.93 -11.90
CA ALA A 7 29.56 -49.04 -11.36
C ALA A 7 30.27 -47.67 -11.45
N ALA A 8 30.49 -46.97 -10.34
CA ALA A 8 31.68 -47.02 -9.48
C ALA A 8 32.81 -46.09 -9.97
N ARG A 9 32.96 -44.94 -9.30
CA ARG A 9 34.20 -44.14 -9.28
C ARG A 9 34.69 -44.05 -7.84
N GLN A 10 35.95 -44.43 -7.63
CA GLN A 10 36.71 -44.27 -6.40
C GLN A 10 37.92 -43.34 -6.66
N PRO A 11 38.53 -42.80 -5.58
CA PRO A 11 39.09 -41.44 -5.51
C PRO A 11 40.61 -41.44 -5.76
N LEU A 12 41.26 -40.27 -5.58
CA LEU A 12 42.69 -39.97 -5.29
C LEU A 12 42.91 -38.51 -5.77
N VAL A 13 43.64 -37.56 -5.18
CA VAL A 13 44.59 -37.47 -4.07
C VAL A 13 44.75 -35.99 -3.68
N ARG A 14 45.01 -35.74 -2.39
CA ARG A 14 45.45 -34.47 -1.81
C ARG A 14 46.87 -34.11 -2.27
N GLY A 15 47.10 -32.86 -2.67
CA GLY A 15 48.44 -32.27 -2.78
C GLY A 15 48.51 -30.99 -1.95
N ALA A 16 49.54 -30.88 -1.10
CA ALA A 16 49.79 -29.78 -0.18
C ALA A 16 51.10 -29.05 -0.53
N LEU A 17 51.07 -27.70 -0.40
CA LEU A 17 52.14 -26.73 -0.01
C LEU A 17 53.36 -26.52 -0.95
N PRO A 18 54.20 -25.44 -0.82
CA PRO A 18 54.14 -24.25 0.08
C PRO A 18 54.48 -22.84 -0.52
N ALA A 19 54.13 -21.82 0.28
CA ALA A 19 54.71 -20.48 0.60
C ALA A 19 55.77 -19.74 -0.25
N VAL A 20 55.58 -18.40 -0.41
CA VAL A 20 56.59 -17.31 -0.21
C VAL A 20 55.91 -15.96 0.17
N LEU A 21 56.12 -15.50 1.42
CA LEU A 21 56.51 -14.16 1.96
C LEU A 21 56.45 -12.90 1.03
N THR A 22 56.09 -11.67 1.43
CA THR A 22 56.58 -10.76 2.51
C THR A 22 55.60 -9.56 2.63
N ALA A 23 55.08 -9.20 3.81
CA ALA A 23 55.55 -8.19 4.78
C ALA A 23 55.25 -6.70 4.46
N LEU A 24 54.50 -6.03 5.35
CA LEU A 24 54.85 -4.71 5.94
C LEU A 24 53.86 -4.34 7.06
N THR A 25 54.38 -4.28 8.29
CA THR A 25 53.77 -3.71 9.49
C THR A 25 54.45 -2.38 9.81
N ALA A 26 53.69 -1.38 10.28
CA ALA A 26 54.18 -0.40 11.25
C ALA A 26 53.01 0.35 11.92
N ALA A 27 53.01 0.29 13.24
CA ALA A 27 52.14 1.02 14.16
C ALA A 27 52.84 2.28 14.68
N ALA A 28 52.10 3.25 15.23
CA ALA A 28 52.52 4.00 16.42
C ALA A 28 51.37 4.85 16.99
N ALA A 29 51.29 4.87 18.32
CA ALA A 29 50.33 5.61 19.12
C ALA A 29 51.06 6.36 20.25
N VAL A 30 50.58 7.59 20.54
CA VAL A 30 50.53 8.37 21.81
C VAL A 30 51.82 8.93 22.50
N VAL A 31 51.62 10.14 23.09
CA VAL A 31 52.25 10.79 24.29
C VAL A 31 53.41 11.76 23.98
N ALA A 32 53.64 12.91 24.64
CA ALA A 32 52.88 14.01 25.27
C ALA A 32 53.91 15.11 25.66
N ALA A 33 53.44 16.37 25.67
CA ALA A 33 53.82 17.52 26.53
C ALA A 33 55.31 17.96 26.76
N VAL A 34 55.50 19.30 26.75
CA VAL A 34 56.08 20.15 27.84
C VAL A 34 56.90 21.38 27.33
N LEU A 35 56.30 22.58 27.55
CA LEU A 35 56.81 23.89 28.07
C LEU A 35 57.80 24.86 27.34
N LEU A 36 57.39 26.15 27.42
CA LEU A 36 58.13 27.42 27.66
C LEU A 36 59.02 27.97 26.51
N THR A 37 59.05 29.25 26.11
CA THR A 37 58.93 30.57 26.77
C THR A 37 58.59 31.67 25.75
N GLY A 38 57.86 32.74 26.12
CA GLY A 38 57.76 33.96 25.30
C GLY A 38 56.98 35.09 25.96
N THR A 39 57.65 36.21 26.21
CA THR A 39 57.28 37.34 27.06
C THR A 39 56.44 38.43 26.37
N GLY A 40 55.40 38.92 27.06
CA GLY A 40 55.08 40.36 27.21
C GLY A 40 54.32 41.13 26.10
N SER A 41 53.04 41.42 26.33
CA SER A 41 52.41 42.78 26.32
C SER A 41 50.87 42.69 26.36
N PRO A 42 50.14 43.62 27.02
CA PRO A 42 48.71 43.49 27.29
C PRO A 42 47.88 44.00 26.10
N ARG A 43 46.99 43.17 25.55
CA ARG A 43 45.99 43.61 24.59
C ARG A 43 44.62 43.02 24.95
N ALA A 44 43.63 43.89 24.93
CA ALA A 44 42.27 43.73 25.41
C ALA A 44 41.66 42.34 25.18
N GLN A 45 41.05 41.82 26.25
CA GLN A 45 40.31 40.57 26.28
C GLN A 45 39.00 40.73 25.49
N ALA A 46 39.05 40.51 24.18
CA ALA A 46 37.86 40.15 23.42
C ALA A 46 37.62 38.65 23.65
N GLY A 47 36.64 38.33 24.50
CA GLY A 47 36.24 36.94 24.72
C GLY A 47 35.87 36.29 23.39
N PRO A 48 36.20 35.00 23.17
CA PRO A 48 35.67 34.31 22.01
C PRO A 48 34.14 34.24 22.18
N SER A 49 33.42 35.04 21.40
CA SER A 49 32.02 34.73 21.10
C SER A 49 32.03 33.38 20.40
N ALA A 50 31.88 32.32 21.19
CA ALA A 50 31.45 31.03 20.71
C ALA A 50 30.07 31.26 20.10
N VAL A 51 30.05 31.56 18.80
CA VAL A 51 28.85 31.42 17.99
C VAL A 51 28.58 29.93 17.98
N ALA A 52 27.82 29.47 18.97
CA ALA A 52 27.18 28.17 18.95
C ALA A 52 26.27 28.18 17.72
N ARG A 53 26.81 27.76 16.58
CA ARG A 53 26.01 27.28 15.46
C ARG A 53 25.37 25.99 15.97
N SER A 54 24.27 26.14 16.70
CA SER A 54 23.27 25.10 16.79
C SER A 54 22.81 24.87 15.36
N ALA A 55 23.49 23.95 14.66
CA ALA A 55 22.91 23.33 13.50
C ALA A 55 21.69 22.60 14.06
N ALA A 56 20.50 23.19 13.87
CA ALA A 56 19.26 22.45 14.03
C ALA A 56 19.46 21.10 13.33
N PRO A 57 19.11 19.96 13.97
CA PRO A 57 19.25 18.67 13.32
C PRO A 57 18.59 18.80 11.96
N ALA A 58 19.34 18.52 10.89
CA ALA A 58 18.76 18.47 9.55
C ALA A 58 17.54 17.58 9.68
N LEU A 59 16.34 18.12 9.46
CA LEU A 59 15.10 17.36 9.56
C LEU A 59 15.21 16.22 8.53
N VAL A 60 15.62 15.04 8.98
CA VAL A 60 15.79 13.87 8.13
C VAL A 60 14.39 13.41 7.76
N GLY A 61 13.93 13.79 6.57
CA GLY A 61 12.70 13.25 6.02
C GLY A 61 12.82 11.77 5.72
N HIS A 62 11.69 11.13 5.44
CA HIS A 62 11.65 9.75 4.97
C HIS A 62 10.51 9.57 3.97
N TRP A 63 10.58 8.49 3.21
CA TRP A 63 9.50 8.08 2.33
C TRP A 63 8.37 7.45 3.13
N VAL A 64 7.14 7.83 2.82
CA VAL A 64 5.91 7.26 3.38
C VAL A 64 4.89 7.10 2.25
N GLY A 65 4.20 5.97 2.22
CA GLY A 65 3.07 5.78 1.31
C GLY A 65 1.96 6.78 1.64
N SER A 66 1.47 7.51 0.64
CA SER A 66 0.33 8.41 0.78
C SER A 66 -0.93 7.87 0.11
N TRP A 67 -0.79 6.96 -0.84
CA TRP A 67 -1.90 6.31 -1.51
C TRP A 67 -1.41 4.94 -2.01
N ALA A 68 -2.29 3.95 -1.97
CA ALA A 68 -2.09 2.67 -2.63
C ALA A 68 -3.44 2.08 -3.01
N ALA A 69 -3.41 1.16 -3.98
CA ALA A 69 -4.52 0.29 -4.33
C ALA A 69 -3.97 -1.05 -4.82
N SER A 70 -4.53 -2.14 -4.31
CA SER A 70 -4.15 -3.48 -4.73
C SER A 70 -4.71 -3.76 -6.13
N PRO A 71 -3.90 -4.21 -7.11
CA PRO A 71 -4.46 -4.70 -8.36
C PRO A 71 -5.25 -6.00 -8.10
N ALA A 72 -6.42 -6.13 -8.74
CA ALA A 72 -7.32 -7.26 -8.50
C ALA A 72 -7.29 -8.30 -9.63
N GLY A 73 -6.70 -8.00 -10.79
CA GLY A 73 -6.62 -8.98 -11.87
C GLY A 73 -6.05 -8.44 -13.18
N ALA A 74 -6.24 -9.24 -14.22
CA ALA A 74 -6.07 -8.84 -15.62
C ALA A 74 -7.34 -8.19 -16.17
N GLU A 75 -7.23 -6.99 -16.76
CA GLU A 75 -8.40 -6.31 -17.34
C GLU A 75 -8.99 -7.12 -18.51
N PRO A 76 -10.29 -7.49 -18.48
CA PRO A 76 -10.93 -8.21 -19.57
C PRO A 76 -10.79 -7.49 -20.92
N GLY A 77 -10.59 -8.26 -21.99
CA GLY A 77 -10.44 -7.73 -23.35
C GLY A 77 -9.06 -7.15 -23.68
N THR A 78 -8.11 -7.15 -22.73
CA THR A 78 -6.77 -6.57 -22.94
C THR A 78 -5.66 -7.60 -23.20
N ALA A 79 -5.99 -8.90 -23.20
CA ALA A 79 -5.02 -10.00 -23.21
C ALA A 79 -3.95 -9.92 -24.32
N VAL A 80 -4.31 -9.44 -25.52
CA VAL A 80 -3.39 -9.42 -26.68
C VAL A 80 -2.70 -8.07 -26.87
N ARG A 81 -3.43 -6.96 -26.83
CA ARG A 81 -2.85 -5.63 -27.14
C ARG A 81 -2.52 -4.79 -25.91
N GLY A 82 -3.03 -5.16 -24.74
CA GLY A 82 -2.99 -4.28 -23.57
C GLY A 82 -3.57 -2.91 -23.93
N LEU A 83 -2.82 -1.86 -23.58
CA LEU A 83 -3.11 -0.49 -23.96
C LEU A 83 -2.08 0.11 -24.95
N ALA A 84 -1.55 -0.72 -25.85
CA ALA A 84 -0.59 -0.26 -26.87
C ALA A 84 -1.12 0.96 -27.65
N GLY A 85 -0.29 1.99 -27.76
CA GLY A 85 -0.59 3.24 -28.42
C GLY A 85 -1.50 4.18 -27.61
N ARG A 86 -1.69 3.96 -26.30
CA ARG A 86 -2.60 4.77 -25.47
C ARG A 86 -1.91 5.28 -24.21
N SER A 87 -2.38 6.44 -23.77
CA SER A 87 -2.06 6.99 -22.46
C SER A 87 -3.19 6.70 -21.47
N VAL A 88 -2.82 6.37 -20.24
CA VAL A 88 -3.71 6.32 -19.08
C VAL A 88 -3.37 7.52 -18.19
N ARG A 89 -4.37 8.22 -17.66
CA ARG A 89 -4.24 9.21 -16.59
C ARG A 89 -5.09 8.75 -15.41
N ASN A 90 -4.43 8.16 -14.44
CA ASN A 90 -5.01 7.76 -13.18
C ASN A 90 -5.11 8.98 -12.25
N VAL A 91 -6.23 9.17 -11.58
CA VAL A 91 -6.39 10.14 -10.49
C VAL A 91 -6.31 9.37 -9.18
N VAL A 92 -5.38 9.76 -8.30
CA VAL A 92 -5.21 9.16 -6.98
C VAL A 92 -5.36 10.22 -5.89
N HIS A 93 -6.01 9.88 -4.78
CA HIS A 93 -6.27 10.80 -3.68
C HIS A 93 -5.27 10.58 -2.54
N THR A 94 -4.48 11.59 -2.20
CA THR A 94 -3.36 11.46 -1.25
C THR A 94 -3.80 11.67 0.20
N SER A 95 -3.50 10.74 1.10
CA SER A 95 -3.78 10.88 2.54
C SER A 95 -2.84 11.83 3.30
N ILE A 96 -1.58 11.98 2.87
CA ILE A 96 -0.57 12.85 3.48
C ILE A 96 0.25 13.59 2.42
N GLY A 97 0.84 14.72 2.80
CA GLY A 97 1.66 15.53 1.91
C GLY A 97 3.17 15.29 2.04
N GLY A 98 3.93 15.84 1.10
CA GLY A 98 5.39 15.85 1.10
C GLY A 98 5.98 16.71 -0.03
N THR A 99 7.31 16.87 -0.02
CA THR A 99 8.03 17.78 -0.94
C THR A 99 8.56 17.10 -2.21
N SER A 100 8.48 15.77 -2.23
CA SER A 100 8.82 14.94 -3.40
C SER A 100 7.86 13.77 -3.47
N ALA A 101 7.65 13.24 -4.67
CA ALA A 101 6.83 12.07 -4.90
C ALA A 101 7.56 11.03 -5.76
N ARG A 102 7.15 9.77 -5.61
CA ARG A 102 7.49 8.66 -6.51
C ARG A 102 6.31 7.70 -6.59
N ILE A 103 6.22 6.95 -7.68
CA ILE A 103 5.13 5.99 -7.88
C ILE A 103 5.65 4.57 -8.04
N GLN A 104 4.81 3.59 -7.74
CA GLN A 104 5.01 2.21 -8.13
C GLN A 104 4.12 1.86 -9.31
N LEU A 105 4.72 1.28 -10.35
CA LEU A 105 4.03 0.69 -11.49
C LEU A 105 4.18 -0.83 -11.44
N SER A 106 3.13 -1.57 -11.78
CA SER A 106 3.04 -3.02 -11.65
C SER A 106 2.56 -3.67 -12.94
N ASN A 107 3.21 -4.79 -13.28
CA ASN A 107 2.83 -5.72 -14.34
C ASN A 107 2.47 -7.09 -13.75
N LEU A 108 1.90 -7.09 -12.54
CA LEU A 108 1.61 -8.31 -11.75
C LEU A 108 0.83 -9.36 -12.53
N PHE A 109 -0.24 -8.94 -13.22
CA PHE A 109 -1.10 -9.83 -14.00
C PHE A 109 -0.72 -9.89 -15.49
N GLY A 110 0.37 -9.22 -15.87
CA GLY A 110 0.90 -9.26 -17.22
C GLY A 110 1.53 -10.61 -17.54
N THR A 111 1.37 -11.07 -18.78
CA THR A 111 2.01 -12.30 -19.30
C THR A 111 3.18 -12.01 -20.23
N ARG A 112 3.45 -10.73 -20.51
CA ARG A 112 4.56 -10.24 -21.35
C ARG A 112 5.23 -9.01 -20.70
N PRO A 113 6.47 -8.68 -21.08
CA PRO A 113 7.11 -7.45 -20.61
C PRO A 113 6.27 -6.21 -20.99
N LEU A 114 5.90 -5.42 -19.98
CA LEU A 114 5.19 -4.16 -20.15
C LEU A 114 6.19 -3.03 -20.38
N THR A 115 6.12 -2.36 -21.53
CA THR A 115 6.92 -1.15 -21.77
C THR A 115 6.09 0.09 -21.44
N ILE A 116 6.61 0.93 -20.56
CA ILE A 116 6.12 2.29 -20.32
C ILE A 116 7.09 3.24 -21.00
N GLY A 117 6.64 3.89 -22.07
CA GLY A 117 7.47 4.79 -22.89
C GLY A 117 7.74 6.10 -22.17
N HIS A 118 6.68 6.70 -21.62
CA HIS A 118 6.75 7.90 -20.80
C HIS A 118 5.76 7.82 -19.65
N ALA A 119 6.08 8.51 -18.56
CA ALA A 119 5.19 8.69 -17.43
C ALA A 119 5.36 10.09 -16.82
N SER A 120 4.31 10.59 -16.17
CA SER A 120 4.32 11.88 -15.52
C SER A 120 3.45 11.88 -14.26
N LEU A 121 3.67 12.90 -13.43
CA LEU A 121 2.90 13.19 -12.23
C LEU A 121 2.56 14.68 -12.20
N ALA A 122 1.34 15.03 -11.81
CA ALA A 122 0.92 16.43 -11.61
C ALA A 122 -0.17 16.52 -10.53
N LEU A 123 -0.39 17.69 -9.94
CA LEU A 123 -1.60 17.93 -9.15
C LEU A 123 -2.77 18.15 -10.11
N ALA A 124 -3.97 17.68 -9.77
CA ALA A 124 -5.17 18.03 -10.53
C ALA A 124 -5.49 19.52 -10.38
N ALA A 125 -5.98 20.16 -11.44
CA ALA A 125 -6.36 21.57 -11.43
C ALA A 125 -7.64 21.82 -10.61
N ALA A 126 -8.50 20.81 -10.51
CA ALA A 126 -9.74 20.80 -9.73
C ALA A 126 -10.17 19.33 -9.49
N PRO A 127 -11.02 19.06 -8.48
CA PRO A 127 -11.58 17.73 -8.26
C PRO A 127 -12.24 17.17 -9.51
N GLY A 128 -11.92 15.91 -9.86
CA GLY A 128 -12.47 15.25 -11.04
C GLY A 128 -12.09 15.88 -12.40
N SER A 129 -11.06 16.74 -12.44
CA SER A 129 -10.53 17.32 -13.68
C SER A 129 -9.35 16.51 -14.22
N PRO A 130 -9.31 16.22 -15.54
CA PRO A 130 -8.14 15.63 -16.16
C PRO A 130 -7.00 16.64 -16.40
N ALA A 131 -7.22 17.94 -16.16
CA ALA A 131 -6.21 18.97 -16.35
C ALA A 131 -5.28 19.08 -15.13
N ALA A 132 -3.98 19.25 -15.38
CA ALA A 132 -2.99 19.50 -14.36
C ALA A 132 -3.03 20.95 -13.87
N ALA A 133 -2.82 21.16 -12.57
CA ALA A 133 -2.59 22.48 -12.01
C ALA A 133 -1.32 23.11 -12.64
N PRO A 134 -1.34 24.41 -13.01
CA PRO A 134 -0.22 25.06 -13.67
C PRO A 134 1.11 24.89 -12.91
N GLY A 135 2.18 24.55 -13.64
CA GLY A 135 3.52 24.41 -13.06
C GLY A 135 3.78 23.13 -12.24
N THR A 136 2.80 22.24 -12.11
CA THR A 136 2.94 21.02 -11.28
C THR A 136 3.37 19.78 -12.05
N LEU A 137 3.27 19.77 -13.38
CA LEU A 137 3.61 18.60 -14.19
C LEU A 137 5.11 18.26 -14.07
N ARG A 138 5.41 17.01 -13.74
CA ARG A 138 6.75 16.43 -13.65
C ARG A 138 6.82 15.18 -14.49
N ARG A 139 7.85 15.08 -15.33
CA ARG A 139 8.19 13.83 -16.02
C ARG A 139 8.81 12.87 -15.02
N LEU A 140 8.45 11.61 -15.11
CA LEU A 140 9.03 10.54 -14.30
C LEU A 140 10.17 9.85 -15.07
N ALA A 141 11.12 9.33 -14.32
CA ALA A 141 12.20 8.50 -14.81
C ALA A 141 12.31 7.23 -13.95
N PHE A 142 13.02 6.23 -14.45
CA PHE A 142 13.29 4.95 -13.81
C PHE A 142 14.77 4.63 -14.01
N GLY A 143 15.58 4.77 -12.95
CA GLY A 143 17.03 4.62 -13.06
C GLY A 143 17.65 5.64 -14.02
N GLY A 144 17.15 6.87 -14.04
CA GLY A 144 17.59 7.97 -14.90
C GLY A 144 17.02 7.95 -16.33
N ARG A 145 16.22 6.94 -16.69
CA ARG A 145 15.66 6.78 -18.04
C ARG A 145 14.17 7.08 -18.07
N GLN A 146 13.69 7.72 -19.13
CA GLN A 146 12.25 8.02 -19.27
C GLN A 146 11.40 6.78 -19.56
N GLN A 147 12.00 5.78 -20.21
CA GLN A 147 11.36 4.51 -20.54
C GLN A 147 11.80 3.41 -19.58
N VAL A 148 10.85 2.54 -19.23
CA VAL A 148 11.10 1.32 -18.45
C VAL A 148 10.35 0.13 -19.05
N THR A 149 10.95 -1.06 -18.94
CA THR A 149 10.31 -2.33 -19.25
C THR A 149 10.15 -3.13 -17.96
N ILE A 150 8.92 -3.48 -17.61
CA ILE A 150 8.56 -4.20 -16.39
C ILE A 150 8.26 -5.66 -16.77
N PRO A 151 9.05 -6.64 -16.29
CA PRO A 151 8.80 -8.05 -16.58
C PRO A 151 7.41 -8.51 -16.06
N PRO A 152 6.86 -9.62 -16.61
CA PRO A 152 5.67 -10.27 -16.06
C PRO A 152 5.77 -10.52 -14.55
N GLY A 153 4.72 -10.22 -13.80
CA GLY A 153 4.68 -10.47 -12.36
C GLY A 153 5.50 -9.48 -11.51
N GLN A 154 6.18 -8.51 -12.12
CA GLN A 154 7.08 -7.59 -11.43
C GLN A 154 6.49 -6.18 -11.30
N ALA A 155 7.10 -5.38 -10.44
CA ALA A 155 6.81 -3.97 -10.26
C ALA A 155 8.10 -3.15 -10.24
N VAL A 156 7.99 -1.84 -10.51
CA VAL A 156 9.10 -0.89 -10.46
C VAL A 156 8.66 0.39 -9.76
N VAL A 157 9.58 1.01 -9.04
CA VAL A 157 9.38 2.34 -8.42
C VAL A 157 10.10 3.38 -9.27
N SER A 158 9.46 4.52 -9.52
CA SER A 158 10.08 5.64 -10.23
C SER A 158 11.19 6.28 -9.42
N ASP A 159 12.09 6.97 -10.11
CA ASP A 159 12.96 7.95 -9.48
C ASP A 159 12.11 9.04 -8.80
N PRO A 160 12.60 9.66 -7.72
CA PRO A 160 11.86 10.71 -7.04
C PRO A 160 11.85 12.02 -7.85
N VAL A 161 10.70 12.70 -7.84
CA VAL A 161 10.56 14.04 -8.43
C VAL A 161 10.17 15.05 -7.36
N ARG A 162 10.73 16.27 -7.45
CA ARG A 162 10.32 17.37 -6.58
C ARG A 162 8.95 17.88 -7.02
N LEU A 163 7.97 17.72 -6.13
CA LEU A 163 6.63 18.26 -6.26
C LEU A 163 6.08 18.38 -4.84
N ASP A 164 5.66 19.58 -4.47
CA ASP A 164 4.93 19.79 -3.22
C ASP A 164 3.54 19.21 -3.39
N VAL A 165 3.33 18.04 -2.78
CA VAL A 165 2.05 17.34 -2.74
C VAL A 165 1.35 17.74 -1.44
N PRO A 166 0.21 18.45 -1.51
CA PRO A 166 -0.59 18.72 -0.31
C PRO A 166 -1.21 17.44 0.23
N ARG A 167 -1.62 17.48 1.49
CA ARG A 167 -2.52 16.47 2.05
C ARG A 167 -3.90 16.55 1.38
N ALA A 168 -4.58 15.41 1.22
CA ALA A 168 -5.92 15.31 0.64
C ALA A 168 -5.99 15.91 -0.77
N ALA A 169 -4.94 15.69 -1.57
CA ALA A 169 -4.83 16.20 -2.92
C ALA A 169 -5.02 15.11 -3.97
N ASP A 170 -5.72 15.46 -5.04
CA ASP A 170 -5.80 14.65 -6.25
C ASP A 170 -4.51 14.79 -7.07
N VAL A 171 -3.84 13.66 -7.30
CA VAL A 171 -2.64 13.56 -8.12
C VAL A 171 -2.95 12.81 -9.41
N LEU A 172 -2.58 13.40 -10.54
CA LEU A 172 -2.66 12.81 -11.86
C LEU A 172 -1.39 12.02 -12.14
N VAL A 173 -1.52 10.69 -12.26
CA VAL A 173 -0.45 9.78 -12.67
C VAL A 173 -0.70 9.33 -14.10
N SER A 174 0.11 9.82 -15.05
CA SER A 174 -0.06 9.48 -16.46
C SER A 174 1.01 8.50 -16.93
N THR A 175 0.63 7.49 -17.73
CA THR A 175 1.54 6.51 -18.32
C THR A 175 1.19 6.26 -19.78
N TYR A 176 2.19 6.11 -20.65
CA TYR A 176 2.01 5.75 -22.05
C TYR A 176 2.63 4.38 -22.37
N SER A 177 1.86 3.50 -23.01
CA SER A 177 2.34 2.20 -23.47
C SER A 177 2.53 2.21 -25.00
N PRO A 178 3.76 2.26 -25.53
CA PRO A 178 3.99 2.35 -26.97
C PRO A 178 3.71 1.05 -27.73
N THR A 179 3.88 -0.09 -27.06
CA THR A 179 3.84 -1.43 -27.67
C THR A 179 2.89 -2.37 -26.92
N PRO A 180 2.45 -3.48 -27.55
CA PRO A 180 1.65 -4.49 -26.87
C PRO A 180 2.36 -5.09 -25.65
N GLY A 181 1.76 -4.94 -24.46
CA GLY A 181 2.27 -5.51 -23.20
C GLY A 181 1.50 -6.74 -22.69
N GLY A 182 0.41 -7.12 -23.36
CA GLY A 182 -0.51 -8.15 -22.88
C GLY A 182 -1.52 -7.65 -21.85
N PRO A 183 -2.10 -8.53 -21.03
CA PRO A 183 -3.18 -8.17 -20.13
C PRO A 183 -2.76 -7.03 -19.20
N VAL A 184 -3.66 -6.04 -19.06
CA VAL A 184 -3.44 -4.87 -18.22
C VAL A 184 -3.64 -5.28 -16.77
N THR A 185 -2.64 -5.02 -15.93
CA THR A 185 -2.79 -5.07 -14.47
C THR A 185 -3.68 -3.90 -14.04
N PHE A 186 -4.83 -4.19 -13.43
CA PHE A 186 -5.81 -3.16 -13.06
C PHE A 186 -6.47 -3.40 -11.71
N HIS A 187 -7.06 -2.34 -11.18
CA HIS A 187 -7.96 -2.36 -10.04
C HIS A 187 -9.36 -1.89 -10.52
N PRO A 188 -10.42 -2.72 -10.35
CA PRO A 188 -11.72 -2.52 -10.98
C PRO A 188 -12.64 -1.52 -10.28
N HIS A 189 -12.39 -1.17 -9.01
CA HIS A 189 -13.27 -0.31 -8.22
C HIS A 189 -12.57 0.96 -7.74
N ALA A 190 -12.00 1.72 -8.68
CA ALA A 190 -11.29 2.95 -8.31
C ALA A 190 -12.14 3.94 -7.50
N ARG A 191 -13.48 3.89 -7.61
CA ARG A 191 -14.42 4.89 -7.08
C ARG A 191 -14.03 6.34 -7.43
N GLN A 192 -13.25 6.48 -8.50
CA GLN A 192 -12.68 7.72 -9.01
C GLN A 192 -12.79 7.74 -10.53
N THR A 193 -12.97 8.94 -11.11
CA THR A 193 -12.86 9.10 -12.56
C THR A 193 -11.40 9.08 -12.97
N ASN A 194 -11.03 8.15 -13.83
CA ASN A 194 -9.73 8.09 -14.51
C ASN A 194 -9.94 8.32 -16.01
N TYR A 195 -8.86 8.51 -16.77
CA TYR A 195 -8.96 8.89 -18.18
C TYR A 195 -8.02 8.13 -19.10
N LEU A 196 -8.42 8.01 -20.36
CA LEU A 196 -7.64 7.41 -21.43
C LEU A 196 -7.53 8.38 -22.61
N ALA A 197 -6.39 8.35 -23.29
CA ALA A 197 -6.14 9.10 -24.53
C ALA A 197 -5.44 8.18 -25.55
N SER A 198 -5.64 8.46 -26.84
CA SER A 198 -4.92 7.78 -27.93
C SER A 198 -3.64 8.54 -28.24
N GLY A 199 -2.50 7.87 -28.34
CA GLY A 199 -1.19 8.51 -28.45
C GLY A 199 -0.55 8.81 -27.09
N ASP A 200 0.61 9.45 -27.15
CA ASP A 200 1.33 9.88 -25.95
C ASP A 200 0.92 11.30 -25.56
N HIS A 201 0.13 11.37 -24.49
CA HIS A 201 -0.37 12.61 -23.90
C HIS A 201 0.10 12.75 -22.45
N THR A 202 1.15 12.02 -22.07
CA THR A 202 1.64 12.03 -20.67
C THR A 202 2.13 13.41 -20.25
N GLN A 203 2.59 14.25 -21.18
CA GLN A 203 3.09 15.60 -20.90
C GLN A 203 2.05 16.71 -21.15
N ASP A 204 0.83 16.35 -21.54
CA ASP A 204 -0.24 17.32 -21.76
C ASP A 204 -0.77 17.82 -20.42
N ALA A 205 -0.47 19.07 -20.08
CA ALA A 205 -1.01 19.71 -18.89
C ALA A 205 -2.53 19.94 -19.01
N GLY A 206 -3.03 20.15 -20.22
CA GLY A 206 -4.47 20.22 -20.49
C GLY A 206 -5.16 18.86 -20.35
N GLY A 207 -6.48 18.89 -20.21
CA GLY A 207 -7.32 17.69 -20.13
C GLY A 207 -7.91 17.23 -21.47
N ALA A 208 -7.77 18.02 -22.54
CA ALA A 208 -8.56 17.85 -23.77
C ALA A 208 -8.33 16.49 -24.47
N ALA A 209 -7.11 15.97 -24.47
CA ALA A 209 -6.80 14.67 -25.06
C ALA A 209 -7.38 13.49 -24.25
N PHE A 210 -7.62 13.68 -22.96
CA PHE A 210 -8.12 12.68 -22.02
C PHE A 210 -9.65 12.62 -22.01
N ALA A 211 -10.25 12.46 -23.20
CA ALA A 211 -11.69 12.52 -23.40
C ALA A 211 -12.46 11.25 -22.95
N VAL A 212 -11.78 10.12 -22.81
CA VAL A 212 -12.42 8.84 -22.42
C VAL A 212 -12.31 8.64 -20.92
N ARG A 213 -13.45 8.63 -20.22
CA ARG A 213 -13.53 8.34 -18.77
C ARG A 213 -13.55 6.84 -18.50
N THR A 214 -12.95 6.41 -17.40
CA THR A 214 -12.92 5.01 -16.97
C THR A 214 -12.89 4.92 -15.43
N PRO A 215 -13.57 3.93 -14.82
CA PRO A 215 -13.62 3.79 -13.37
C PRO A 215 -12.49 2.88 -12.81
N TYR A 216 -11.43 2.63 -13.59
CA TYR A 216 -10.35 1.71 -13.21
C TYR A 216 -9.03 2.43 -13.02
N TRP A 217 -8.27 2.03 -12.00
CA TRP A 217 -6.84 2.32 -11.94
C TRP A 217 -6.08 1.25 -12.71
N ARG A 218 -5.08 1.65 -13.50
CA ARG A 218 -4.26 0.74 -14.31
C ARG A 218 -2.79 0.98 -14.07
N TYR A 219 -2.05 -0.11 -13.90
CA TYR A 219 -0.61 -0.20 -13.67
C TYR A 219 -0.08 0.48 -12.40
N VAL A 220 -0.58 1.66 -12.01
CA VAL A 220 -0.16 2.34 -10.77
C VAL A 220 -0.74 1.63 -9.55
N THR A 221 0.11 1.32 -8.57
CA THR A 221 -0.29 0.59 -7.35
C THR A 221 0.09 1.30 -6.05
N ALA A 222 0.98 2.31 -6.11
CA ALA A 222 1.32 3.15 -4.96
C ALA A 222 1.84 4.52 -5.37
N LEU A 223 1.65 5.49 -4.49
CA LEU A 223 2.31 6.80 -4.50
C LEU A 223 2.90 7.05 -3.12
N ASP A 224 4.22 7.22 -3.09
CA ASP A 224 4.95 7.61 -1.88
C ASP A 224 5.33 9.10 -1.94
N VAL A 225 5.34 9.75 -0.79
CA VAL A 225 5.82 11.11 -0.61
C VAL A 225 7.03 11.15 0.31
N TRP A 226 7.95 12.08 0.06
CA TRP A 226 9.02 12.42 0.99
C TRP A 226 8.51 13.44 1.99
N SER A 227 8.42 13.06 3.26
CA SER A 227 7.86 13.90 4.32
C SER A 227 8.84 14.03 5.48
N THR A 228 8.88 15.22 6.08
CA THR A 228 9.61 15.51 7.33
C THR A 228 8.71 15.47 8.56
N SER A 229 7.39 15.34 8.38
CA SER A 229 6.40 15.40 9.46
C SER A 229 5.55 14.13 9.60
N ALA A 230 5.49 13.30 8.56
CA ALA A 230 4.81 12.00 8.63
C ALA A 230 5.52 11.08 9.64
N ARG A 231 4.77 10.16 10.26
CA ARG A 231 5.25 9.20 11.25
C ARG A 231 5.30 7.77 10.71
N GLY A 232 4.60 7.52 9.60
CA GLY A 232 4.51 6.22 8.94
C GLY A 232 3.20 6.10 8.16
N ALA A 233 2.83 4.87 7.83
CA ALA A 233 1.58 4.55 7.15
C ALA A 233 0.80 3.45 7.89
N VAL A 234 -0.51 3.47 7.71
CA VAL A 234 -1.46 2.44 8.13
C VAL A 234 -2.04 1.84 6.85
N VAL A 235 -2.05 0.52 6.77
CA VAL A 235 -2.70 -0.21 5.66
C VAL A 235 -4.08 -0.67 6.11
N ALA A 236 -5.10 -0.46 5.30
CA ALA A 236 -6.39 -1.11 5.44
C ALA A 236 -6.45 -2.29 4.46
N LEU A 237 -6.28 -3.51 4.98
CA LEU A 237 -6.38 -4.74 4.20
C LEU A 237 -7.82 -5.23 4.28
N GLY A 238 -8.55 -5.16 3.17
CA GLY A 238 -9.97 -5.51 3.21
C GLY A 238 -10.58 -5.99 1.91
N ASP A 239 -11.91 -6.15 1.92
CA ASP A 239 -12.69 -6.54 0.76
C ASP A 239 -13.47 -5.36 0.14
N SER A 240 -14.67 -5.58 -0.40
CA SER A 240 -15.50 -4.55 -1.06
C SER A 240 -15.92 -3.43 -0.12
N ILE A 241 -16.05 -3.71 1.18
CA ILE A 241 -16.37 -2.71 2.18
C ILE A 241 -15.17 -1.74 2.32
N THR A 242 -13.94 -2.28 2.42
CA THR A 242 -12.73 -1.45 2.42
C THR A 242 -12.40 -0.81 1.08
N ASP A 243 -12.63 -1.52 -0.03
CA ASP A 243 -12.52 -0.99 -1.40
C ASP A 243 -13.46 0.22 -1.62
N GLY A 244 -14.50 0.33 -0.78
CA GLY A 244 -15.44 1.44 -0.77
C GLY A 244 -16.52 1.30 -1.82
N VAL A 245 -16.96 0.07 -2.09
CA VAL A 245 -18.14 -0.18 -2.93
C VAL A 245 -19.32 0.61 -2.37
N THR A 246 -20.11 1.24 -3.24
CA THR A 246 -21.24 2.14 -2.91
C THR A 246 -20.92 3.48 -2.24
N ALA A 247 -19.65 3.78 -1.90
CA ALA A 247 -19.24 5.16 -1.61
C ALA A 247 -19.54 6.05 -2.82
N THR A 248 -19.95 7.31 -2.56
CA THR A 248 -20.28 8.28 -3.61
C THR A 248 -19.09 8.43 -4.56
N PHE A 249 -19.33 8.12 -5.83
CA PHE A 249 -18.29 8.08 -6.84
C PHE A 249 -17.63 9.46 -7.02
N GLY A 250 -16.31 9.52 -6.91
CA GLY A 250 -15.54 10.76 -7.05
C GLY A 250 -15.57 11.68 -5.84
N ALA A 251 -16.18 11.26 -4.72
CA ALA A 251 -16.30 12.10 -3.52
C ALA A 251 -15.24 11.81 -2.44
N ASP A 252 -14.44 10.75 -2.61
CA ASP A 252 -13.44 10.28 -1.64
C ASP A 252 -14.02 10.14 -0.22
N ARG A 253 -15.09 9.32 -0.14
CA ARG A 253 -15.87 9.04 1.08
C ARG A 253 -15.85 7.57 1.49
N ARG A 254 -14.77 6.85 1.14
CA ARG A 254 -14.52 5.51 1.69
C ARG A 254 -14.15 5.69 3.16
N TRP A 255 -14.33 4.66 3.99
CA TRP A 255 -13.97 4.79 5.41
C TRP A 255 -12.47 5.06 5.60
N THR A 256 -11.63 4.63 4.65
CA THR A 256 -10.18 4.91 4.64
C THR A 256 -9.85 6.38 4.32
N ASP A 257 -10.69 7.07 3.53
CA ASP A 257 -10.54 8.50 3.26
C ASP A 257 -10.89 9.33 4.52
N ASP A 258 -12.01 9.00 5.18
CA ASP A 258 -12.40 9.62 6.45
C ASP A 258 -11.42 9.26 7.59
N LEU A 259 -10.82 8.05 7.58
CA LEU A 259 -9.75 7.69 8.52
C LEU A 259 -8.48 8.50 8.26
N ALA A 260 -8.10 8.70 6.99
CA ALA A 260 -6.97 9.55 6.64
C ALA A 260 -7.15 10.95 7.21
N ALA A 261 -8.37 11.51 7.17
CA ALA A 261 -8.72 12.80 7.76
C ALA A 261 -8.41 12.86 9.27
N GLN A 262 -8.62 11.76 10.00
CA GLN A 262 -8.40 11.63 11.44
C GLN A 262 -6.94 11.35 11.84
N LEU A 263 -6.11 10.88 10.90
CA LEU A 263 -4.70 10.52 11.13
C LEU A 263 -3.72 11.44 10.38
N PRO A 264 -3.63 12.76 10.69
CA PRO A 264 -2.85 13.72 9.91
C PRO A 264 -1.34 13.43 9.84
N GLY A 265 -0.82 12.58 10.73
CA GLY A 265 0.59 12.16 10.75
C GLY A 265 0.87 10.82 10.04
N TYR A 266 -0.15 10.12 9.52
CA TYR A 266 0.03 8.80 8.92
C TYR A 266 -0.62 8.74 7.54
N GLY A 267 0.09 8.16 6.59
CA GLY A 267 -0.53 7.76 5.33
C GLY A 267 -1.54 6.65 5.57
N VAL A 268 -2.69 6.69 4.92
CA VAL A 268 -3.68 5.60 4.95
C VAL A 268 -3.71 4.97 3.57
N LEU A 269 -3.41 3.68 3.50
CA LEU A 269 -3.25 2.91 2.27
C LEU A 269 -4.40 1.92 2.15
N ASN A 270 -5.28 2.14 1.19
CA ASN A 270 -6.44 1.29 0.96
C ASN A 270 -6.04 0.09 0.08
N GLU A 271 -5.94 -1.08 0.67
CA GLU A 271 -5.64 -2.35 -0.02
C GLU A 271 -6.90 -3.22 -0.08
N GLY A 272 -8.07 -2.59 -0.22
CA GLY A 272 -9.34 -3.24 -0.49
C GLY A 272 -9.36 -3.90 -1.87
N ILE A 273 -9.94 -5.08 -1.95
CA ILE A 273 -10.31 -5.71 -3.22
C ILE A 273 -11.73 -6.25 -3.09
N SER A 274 -12.66 -5.78 -3.91
CA SER A 274 -14.04 -6.29 -3.88
C SER A 274 -14.13 -7.82 -3.90
N GLY A 275 -14.91 -8.35 -2.95
CA GLY A 275 -15.10 -9.78 -2.67
C GLY A 275 -13.84 -10.61 -2.36
N ASN A 276 -12.77 -9.96 -1.90
CA ASN A 276 -11.58 -10.62 -1.42
C ASN A 276 -11.86 -11.49 -0.19
N ARG A 277 -11.12 -12.57 -0.05
CA ARG A 277 -11.27 -13.55 1.04
C ARG A 277 -9.96 -13.66 1.80
N VAL A 278 -10.05 -14.07 3.06
CA VAL A 278 -8.88 -14.44 3.86
C VAL A 278 -8.18 -15.64 3.23
N LEU A 279 -8.95 -16.70 2.91
CA LEU A 279 -8.41 -18.03 2.65
C LEU A 279 -8.19 -18.35 1.18
N LEU A 280 -9.10 -17.92 0.31
CA LEU A 280 -9.15 -18.40 -1.08
C LEU A 280 -9.15 -17.24 -2.08
N GLY A 281 -8.23 -17.27 -3.03
CA GLY A 281 -8.26 -16.37 -4.18
C GLY A 281 -9.33 -16.75 -5.19
N GLY A 282 -9.30 -16.10 -6.36
CA GLY A 282 -10.15 -16.44 -7.49
C GLY A 282 -11.42 -15.59 -7.55
N MET A 283 -11.41 -14.60 -8.44
CA MET A 283 -12.61 -13.91 -8.89
C MET A 283 -12.39 -13.39 -10.32
N GLY A 284 -13.29 -13.76 -11.25
CA GLY A 284 -13.25 -13.23 -12.62
C GLY A 284 -12.47 -14.12 -13.60
N GLY A 285 -13.06 -15.24 -14.03
CA GLY A 285 -12.58 -16.06 -15.16
C GLY A 285 -11.23 -16.78 -14.99
N SER A 286 -10.34 -16.33 -14.10
CA SER A 286 -9.02 -16.88 -13.84
C SER A 286 -8.80 -17.14 -12.34
N ALA A 287 -8.07 -18.20 -12.01
CA ALA A 287 -7.68 -18.51 -10.63
C ALA A 287 -6.65 -17.52 -10.06
N ALA A 288 -5.92 -16.82 -10.93
CA ALA A 288 -4.92 -15.83 -10.51
C ALA A 288 -5.57 -14.52 -10.03
N ASP A 289 -6.75 -14.18 -10.56
CA ASP A 289 -7.42 -12.93 -10.23
C ASP A 289 -7.98 -12.96 -8.81
N ASN A 290 -7.97 -11.81 -8.15
CA ASN A 290 -8.39 -11.59 -6.76
C ASN A 290 -7.72 -12.59 -5.80
N PRO A 291 -6.37 -12.50 -5.64
CA PRO A 291 -5.61 -13.40 -4.76
C PRO A 291 -6.08 -13.25 -3.31
N SER A 292 -6.02 -14.33 -2.53
CA SER A 292 -6.44 -14.28 -1.11
C SER A 292 -5.61 -13.27 -0.32
N ALA A 293 -6.12 -12.83 0.83
CA ALA A 293 -5.39 -11.98 1.74
C ALA A 293 -4.07 -12.61 2.19
N LEU A 294 -4.08 -13.93 2.46
CA LEU A 294 -2.89 -14.68 2.82
C LEU A 294 -1.83 -14.67 1.69
N ASP A 295 -2.25 -14.78 0.43
CA ASP A 295 -1.34 -14.78 -0.71
C ASP A 295 -0.77 -13.38 -1.01
N ARG A 296 -1.57 -12.33 -0.78
CA ARG A 296 -1.18 -10.97 -1.13
C ARG A 296 -0.57 -10.15 0.00
N LEU A 297 -0.58 -10.64 1.24
CA LEU A 297 -0.14 -9.92 2.43
C LEU A 297 1.24 -9.27 2.26
N ASP A 298 2.22 -10.03 1.75
CA ASP A 298 3.59 -9.52 1.59
C ASP A 298 3.66 -8.33 0.64
N ARG A 299 2.93 -8.43 -0.48
CA ARG A 299 2.90 -7.41 -1.53
C ARG A 299 2.11 -6.18 -1.08
N ASP A 300 0.88 -6.39 -0.63
CA ASP A 300 -0.08 -5.31 -0.43
C ASP A 300 0.09 -4.65 0.95
N VAL A 301 0.68 -5.34 1.94
CA VAL A 301 0.87 -4.79 3.29
C VAL A 301 2.35 -4.68 3.64
N LEU A 302 3.08 -5.80 3.68
CA LEU A 302 4.41 -5.83 4.31
C LEU A 302 5.50 -5.12 3.50
N SER A 303 5.26 -4.87 2.21
CA SER A 303 6.17 -4.14 1.33
C SER A 303 5.88 -2.64 1.25
N ARG A 304 4.79 -2.17 1.89
CA ARG A 304 4.37 -0.76 1.78
C ARG A 304 5.29 0.19 2.52
N THR A 305 5.62 1.28 1.85
CA THR A 305 6.59 2.25 2.31
C THR A 305 6.14 2.91 3.61
N GLY A 306 6.92 2.73 4.67
CA GLY A 306 6.67 3.36 5.96
C GLY A 306 5.53 2.74 6.77
N VAL A 307 4.99 1.57 6.38
CA VAL A 307 3.92 0.91 7.13
C VAL A 307 4.34 0.64 8.59
N ARG A 308 3.40 0.82 9.51
CA ARG A 308 3.57 0.61 10.96
C ARG A 308 2.44 -0.22 11.56
N ALA A 309 1.25 -0.13 10.98
CA ALA A 309 0.08 -0.87 11.42
C ALA A 309 -0.77 -1.28 10.23
N VAL A 310 -1.59 -2.31 10.45
CA VAL A 310 -2.60 -2.76 9.51
C VAL A 310 -3.94 -2.88 10.23
N VAL A 311 -5.00 -2.43 9.57
CA VAL A 311 -6.40 -2.71 9.94
C VAL A 311 -6.90 -3.80 8.99
N VAL A 312 -7.33 -4.94 9.54
CA VAL A 312 -7.84 -6.08 8.78
C VAL A 312 -9.36 -6.10 8.85
N GLU A 313 -10.01 -5.95 7.70
CA GLU A 313 -11.45 -6.01 7.51
C GLU A 313 -11.77 -7.07 6.45
N LEU A 314 -11.80 -8.34 6.87
CA LEU A 314 -11.94 -9.49 5.98
C LEU A 314 -12.62 -10.66 6.69
N GLY A 315 -13.21 -11.55 5.88
CA GLY A 315 -13.76 -12.83 6.31
C GLY A 315 -15.22 -13.03 5.93
N ILE A 316 -15.96 -11.94 5.69
CA ILE A 316 -17.37 -11.99 5.27
C ILE A 316 -17.51 -12.72 3.93
N ASN A 317 -16.60 -12.48 2.98
CA ASN A 317 -16.63 -13.14 1.68
C ASN A 317 -16.21 -14.61 1.72
N ASP A 318 -15.45 -15.06 2.74
CA ASP A 318 -15.19 -16.49 2.96
C ASP A 318 -16.50 -17.23 3.29
N ILE A 319 -17.41 -16.57 4.01
CA ILE A 319 -18.74 -17.08 4.35
C ILE A 319 -19.69 -17.01 3.15
N LEU A 320 -19.71 -15.88 2.44
CA LEU A 320 -20.75 -15.60 1.45
C LEU A 320 -20.48 -16.23 0.08
N ARG A 321 -19.22 -16.30 -0.37
CA ARG A 321 -18.88 -16.73 -1.73
C ARG A 321 -18.67 -18.23 -1.83
N SER A 322 -19.06 -18.82 -2.97
CA SER A 322 -18.78 -20.23 -3.28
C SER A 322 -17.31 -20.47 -3.67
N PRO A 323 -16.68 -21.58 -3.23
CA PRO A 323 -17.16 -22.45 -2.16
C PRO A 323 -17.14 -21.71 -0.81
N GLN A 324 -18.24 -21.83 -0.07
CA GLN A 324 -18.41 -21.19 1.24
C GLN A 324 -17.54 -21.88 2.29
N GLN A 325 -17.02 -21.11 3.23
CA GLN A 325 -16.38 -21.61 4.44
C GLN A 325 -17.36 -21.56 5.61
N LEU A 326 -17.87 -22.71 6.02
CA LEU A 326 -18.88 -22.85 7.08
C LEU A 326 -18.29 -23.32 8.42
N ASP A 327 -16.98 -23.59 8.45
CA ASP A 327 -16.21 -23.78 9.68
C ASP A 327 -15.55 -22.45 10.09
N PRO A 328 -16.05 -21.77 11.14
CA PRO A 328 -15.51 -20.48 11.58
C PRO A 328 -14.06 -20.59 12.07
N ALA A 329 -13.63 -21.75 12.56
CA ALA A 329 -12.26 -21.94 13.03
C ALA A 329 -11.25 -21.73 11.88
N ARG A 330 -11.60 -22.14 10.65
CA ARG A 330 -10.74 -21.93 9.48
C ARG A 330 -10.54 -20.45 9.16
N ILE A 331 -11.59 -19.64 9.28
CA ILE A 331 -11.51 -18.20 9.04
C ILE A 331 -10.65 -17.55 10.13
N VAL A 332 -10.92 -17.89 11.40
CA VAL A 332 -10.16 -17.37 12.55
C VAL A 332 -8.68 -17.74 12.47
N ASP A 333 -8.34 -18.98 12.07
CA ASP A 333 -6.95 -19.41 11.91
C ASP A 333 -6.25 -18.66 10.75
N GLY A 334 -6.97 -18.38 9.66
CA GLY A 334 -6.46 -17.51 8.59
C GLY A 334 -6.18 -16.09 9.07
N LEU A 335 -7.06 -15.51 9.90
CA LEU A 335 -6.83 -14.19 10.50
C LEU A 335 -5.62 -14.19 11.44
N ARG A 336 -5.45 -15.24 12.26
CA ARG A 336 -4.25 -15.41 13.11
C ARG A 336 -2.97 -15.52 12.30
N GLU A 337 -3.00 -16.19 11.15
CA GLU A 337 -1.84 -16.29 10.26
C GLU A 337 -1.46 -14.92 9.66
N LEU A 338 -2.44 -14.10 9.26
CA LEU A 338 -2.18 -12.72 8.84
C LEU A 338 -1.49 -11.92 9.96
N VAL A 339 -1.98 -12.06 11.19
CA VAL A 339 -1.43 -11.38 12.37
C VAL A 339 0.01 -11.84 12.64
N HIS A 340 0.24 -13.15 12.66
CA HIS A 340 1.56 -13.73 12.88
C HIS A 340 2.59 -13.19 11.88
N ARG A 341 2.25 -13.19 10.58
CA ARG A 341 3.14 -12.69 9.52
C ARG A 341 3.38 -11.19 9.60
N ALA A 342 2.39 -10.40 10.00
CA ALA A 342 2.54 -8.97 10.24
C ALA A 342 3.44 -8.69 11.46
N HIS A 343 3.30 -9.45 12.55
CA HIS A 343 4.15 -9.36 13.74
C HIS A 343 5.60 -9.69 13.47
N VAL A 344 5.90 -10.66 12.58
CA VAL A 344 7.27 -10.95 12.11
C VAL A 344 7.93 -9.72 11.47
N ARG A 345 7.15 -8.78 10.94
CA ARG A 345 7.61 -7.50 10.40
C ARG A 345 7.49 -6.32 11.38
N GLY A 346 7.12 -6.58 12.63
CA GLY A 346 6.96 -5.57 13.68
C GLY A 346 5.76 -4.65 13.47
N LEU A 347 4.75 -5.08 12.71
CA LEU A 347 3.54 -4.29 12.49
C LEU A 347 2.51 -4.59 13.56
N ARG A 348 1.81 -3.55 14.04
CA ARG A 348 0.60 -3.74 14.86
C ARG A 348 -0.57 -4.14 13.96
N VAL A 349 -1.43 -5.03 14.43
CA VAL A 349 -2.61 -5.50 13.72
C VAL A 349 -3.87 -5.23 14.52
N ILE A 350 -4.72 -4.35 13.98
CA ILE A 350 -6.09 -4.15 14.45
C ILE A 350 -7.00 -4.97 13.53
N GLY A 351 -7.89 -5.77 14.09
CA GLY A 351 -8.90 -6.47 13.30
C GLY A 351 -10.28 -5.87 13.49
N SER A 352 -11.17 -6.09 12.53
CA SER A 352 -12.58 -5.80 12.70
C SER A 352 -13.41 -7.07 12.94
N THR A 353 -14.55 -6.89 13.60
CA THR A 353 -15.65 -7.85 13.49
C THR A 353 -16.29 -7.78 12.10
N LEU A 354 -16.81 -8.89 11.61
CA LEU A 354 -17.59 -8.99 10.38
C LEU A 354 -18.93 -8.25 10.51
N SER A 355 -19.22 -7.34 9.57
CA SER A 355 -20.45 -6.56 9.52
C SER A 355 -21.70 -7.43 9.29
N PRO A 356 -22.89 -6.95 9.65
CA PRO A 356 -24.14 -7.67 9.37
C PRO A 356 -24.43 -7.74 7.86
N PHE A 357 -25.02 -8.84 7.42
CA PHE A 357 -25.42 -9.07 6.03
C PHE A 357 -26.86 -9.58 5.87
N GLY A 358 -27.67 -9.51 6.94
CA GLY A 358 -29.04 -10.01 6.96
C GLY A 358 -29.91 -9.28 5.94
N GLY A 359 -30.58 -10.03 5.07
CA GLY A 359 -31.34 -9.47 3.93
C GLY A 359 -30.53 -9.38 2.64
N HIS A 360 -29.21 -9.60 2.67
CA HIS A 360 -28.40 -9.67 1.46
C HIS A 360 -28.60 -11.02 0.74
N GLY A 361 -29.17 -11.00 -0.46
CA GLY A 361 -29.32 -12.17 -1.31
C GLY A 361 -30.02 -13.37 -0.62
N ASN A 362 -29.57 -14.58 -0.94
CA ASN A 362 -30.10 -15.84 -0.36
C ASN A 362 -29.25 -16.32 0.84
N VAL A 363 -28.77 -15.41 1.68
CA VAL A 363 -27.95 -15.77 2.84
C VAL A 363 -28.85 -16.31 3.97
N GLY A 364 -28.47 -17.46 4.54
CA GLY A 364 -29.28 -18.21 5.50
C GLY A 364 -28.75 -18.18 6.93
N ALA A 365 -29.45 -18.90 7.80
CA ALA A 365 -29.12 -19.00 9.22
C ALA A 365 -27.74 -19.61 9.50
N GLU A 366 -27.26 -20.47 8.61
CA GLU A 366 -25.95 -21.11 8.76
C GLU A 366 -24.80 -20.12 8.58
N GLN A 367 -24.86 -19.26 7.55
CA GLN A 367 -23.86 -18.21 7.34
C GLN A 367 -23.85 -17.21 8.50
N GLU A 368 -25.04 -16.81 8.98
CA GLU A 368 -25.14 -15.91 10.15
C GLU A 368 -24.56 -16.57 11.42
N ARG A 369 -24.79 -17.87 11.64
CA ARG A 369 -24.15 -18.60 12.74
C ARG A 369 -22.63 -18.51 12.64
N VAL A 370 -22.06 -18.77 11.46
CA VAL A 370 -20.61 -18.69 11.23
C VAL A 370 -20.08 -17.27 11.50
N ARG A 371 -20.79 -16.24 11.01
CA ARG A 371 -20.42 -14.85 11.26
C ARG A 371 -20.37 -14.53 12.76
N GLN A 372 -21.38 -14.94 13.51
CA GLN A 372 -21.44 -14.73 14.96
C GLN A 372 -20.30 -15.46 15.69
N GLU A 373 -19.99 -16.69 15.29
CA GLU A 373 -18.89 -17.46 15.89
C GLU A 373 -17.51 -16.84 15.59
N VAL A 374 -17.28 -16.34 14.37
CA VAL A 374 -16.07 -15.57 14.05
C VAL A 374 -16.00 -14.28 14.88
N ASN A 375 -17.10 -13.52 14.95
CA ASN A 375 -17.15 -12.27 15.73
C ASN A 375 -16.94 -12.52 17.23
N ALA A 376 -17.48 -13.61 17.78
CA ALA A 376 -17.26 -13.99 19.16
C ALA A 376 -15.77 -14.30 19.41
N ALA A 377 -15.11 -15.02 18.51
CA ALA A 377 -13.67 -15.30 18.61
C ALA A 377 -12.81 -14.02 18.51
N VAL A 378 -13.17 -13.09 17.62
CA VAL A 378 -12.49 -11.79 17.50
C VAL A 378 -12.64 -10.97 18.78
N ARG A 379 -13.85 -10.86 19.33
CA ARG A 379 -14.13 -10.11 20.57
C ARG A 379 -13.50 -10.73 21.82
N ALA A 380 -13.37 -12.05 21.86
CA ALA A 380 -12.73 -12.75 22.98
C ALA A 380 -11.23 -12.41 23.11
N GLY A 381 -10.63 -11.82 22.06
CA GLY A 381 -9.21 -11.47 22.03
C GLY A 381 -8.31 -12.64 21.61
N GLY A 382 -7.01 -12.35 21.43
CA GLY A 382 -6.02 -13.36 21.02
C GLY A 382 -6.01 -13.69 19.53
N VAL A 383 -6.82 -13.00 18.72
CA VAL A 383 -6.66 -12.97 17.25
C VAL A 383 -5.82 -11.76 16.85
N PHE A 384 -6.20 -10.57 17.29
CA PHE A 384 -5.58 -9.28 16.93
C PHE A 384 -5.00 -8.57 18.16
N ASP A 385 -4.17 -7.55 17.93
CA ASP A 385 -3.63 -6.69 19.00
C ASP A 385 -4.67 -5.71 19.56
N ASP A 386 -5.69 -5.42 18.75
CA ASP A 386 -6.85 -4.60 19.10
C ASP A 386 -8.02 -4.92 18.16
N VAL A 387 -9.23 -4.53 18.55
CA VAL A 387 -10.45 -4.82 17.78
C VAL A 387 -11.29 -3.58 17.60
N VAL A 388 -11.72 -3.33 16.36
CA VAL A 388 -12.80 -2.39 16.04
C VAL A 388 -14.09 -3.15 15.75
N ASP A 389 -15.14 -2.90 16.53
CA ASP A 389 -16.40 -3.65 16.43
C ASP A 389 -17.33 -3.05 15.37
N PHE A 390 -16.99 -3.23 14.09
CA PHE A 390 -17.83 -2.78 12.97
C PHE A 390 -19.22 -3.42 12.95
N ASP A 391 -19.42 -4.60 13.56
CA ASP A 391 -20.76 -5.18 13.72
C ASP A 391 -21.63 -4.27 14.60
N VAL A 392 -21.14 -3.90 15.79
CA VAL A 392 -21.85 -2.98 16.69
C VAL A 392 -22.07 -1.61 16.06
N VAL A 393 -21.08 -1.09 15.34
CA VAL A 393 -21.16 0.23 14.69
C VAL A 393 -22.24 0.25 13.61
N LEU A 394 -22.36 -0.81 12.82
CA LEU A 394 -23.19 -0.81 11.61
C LEU A 394 -24.58 -1.41 11.81
N ARG A 395 -24.78 -2.26 12.81
CA ARG A 395 -26.03 -3.03 12.95
C ARG A 395 -27.23 -2.20 13.39
N ASP A 396 -28.40 -2.59 12.91
CA ASP A 396 -29.68 -2.10 13.42
C ASP A 396 -29.89 -2.63 14.86
N PRO A 397 -30.09 -1.77 15.87
CA PRO A 397 -30.33 -2.23 17.24
C PRO A 397 -31.65 -3.01 17.41
N GLY A 398 -32.64 -2.80 16.53
CA GLY A 398 -33.90 -3.54 16.50
C GLY A 398 -33.81 -4.85 15.72
N ASN A 399 -32.82 -5.00 14.84
CA ASN A 399 -32.53 -6.24 14.14
C ASN A 399 -31.02 -6.40 13.89
N PRO A 400 -30.25 -6.92 14.87
CA PRO A 400 -28.78 -6.95 14.83
C PRO A 400 -28.16 -7.75 13.67
N GLN A 401 -28.96 -8.50 12.92
CA GLN A 401 -28.51 -9.20 11.72
C GLN A 401 -28.41 -8.28 10.50
N ARG A 402 -29.01 -7.07 10.54
CA ARG A 402 -29.08 -6.13 9.42
C ARG A 402 -28.23 -4.91 9.66
N LEU A 403 -27.79 -4.27 8.59
CA LEU A 403 -27.28 -2.91 8.65
C LEU A 403 -28.40 -1.96 9.12
N LEU A 404 -28.04 -0.98 9.94
CA LEU A 404 -28.92 0.13 10.26
C LEU A 404 -29.31 0.84 8.96
N ALA A 405 -30.60 1.11 8.76
CA ALA A 405 -31.10 1.69 7.52
C ALA A 405 -30.40 3.02 7.12
N ALA A 406 -29.93 3.79 8.10
CA ALA A 406 -29.16 5.02 7.85
C ALA A 406 -27.78 4.76 7.24
N TYR A 407 -27.21 3.57 7.45
CA TYR A 407 -25.89 3.15 6.98
C TYR A 407 -25.94 2.19 5.80
N ASP A 408 -27.09 1.59 5.50
CA ASP A 408 -27.27 0.66 4.38
C ASP A 408 -27.37 1.41 3.05
N CYS A 409 -26.69 0.93 2.00
CA CYS A 409 -26.88 1.43 0.64
C CYS A 409 -28.13 0.85 -0.06
N GLY A 410 -28.81 -0.10 0.59
CA GLY A 410 -30.00 -0.79 0.11
C GLY A 410 -29.75 -2.20 -0.40
N ASP A 411 -28.49 -2.68 -0.38
CA ASP A 411 -28.17 -4.06 -0.75
C ASP A 411 -27.97 -4.98 0.47
N HIS A 412 -28.08 -4.41 1.68
CA HIS A 412 -27.98 -5.10 2.95
C HIS A 412 -26.60 -5.71 3.26
N LEU A 413 -25.55 -5.29 2.54
CA LEU A 413 -24.17 -5.72 2.76
C LEU A 413 -23.19 -4.54 2.82
N HIS A 414 -23.31 -3.58 1.90
CA HIS A 414 -22.38 -2.47 1.78
C HIS A 414 -22.87 -1.23 2.53
N PRO A 415 -21.99 -0.60 3.34
CA PRO A 415 -22.28 0.71 3.91
C PRO A 415 -22.40 1.79 2.83
N ASN A 416 -23.30 2.75 3.02
CA ASN A 416 -23.30 4.02 2.28
C ASN A 416 -22.28 5.01 2.88
N ASP A 417 -22.18 6.23 2.34
CA ASP A 417 -21.28 7.28 2.86
C ASP A 417 -21.39 7.53 4.38
N ALA A 418 -22.60 7.47 4.95
CA ALA A 418 -22.80 7.68 6.39
C ALA A 418 -22.28 6.48 7.20
N GLY A 419 -22.48 5.26 6.70
CA GLY A 419 -21.93 4.05 7.29
C GLY A 419 -20.40 4.02 7.23
N TYR A 420 -19.80 4.41 6.10
CA TYR A 420 -18.34 4.52 5.98
C TYR A 420 -17.74 5.54 6.94
N ARG A 421 -18.39 6.70 7.11
CA ARG A 421 -17.97 7.68 8.11
C ARG A 421 -18.06 7.13 9.54
N ALA A 422 -19.12 6.39 9.85
CA ALA A 422 -19.29 5.74 11.15
C ALA A 422 -18.18 4.72 11.42
N MET A 423 -17.82 3.91 10.42
CA MET A 423 -16.68 2.99 10.50
C MET A 423 -15.37 3.73 10.79
N ALA A 424 -15.08 4.80 10.03
CA ALA A 424 -13.85 5.57 10.23
C ALA A 424 -13.77 6.14 11.65
N GLY A 425 -14.86 6.68 12.18
CA GLY A 425 -14.91 7.25 13.53
C GLY A 425 -14.82 6.22 14.67
N ALA A 426 -15.02 4.93 14.39
CA ALA A 426 -14.90 3.86 15.36
C ALA A 426 -13.45 3.35 15.53
N VAL A 427 -12.56 3.66 14.58
CA VAL A 427 -11.16 3.25 14.65
C VAL A 427 -10.42 4.14 15.65
N ASP A 428 -9.92 3.55 16.73
CA ASP A 428 -9.13 4.29 17.71
C ASP A 428 -7.74 4.66 17.14
N ALA A 429 -7.55 5.96 16.90
CA ALA A 429 -6.27 6.51 16.49
C ALA A 429 -5.15 6.24 17.52
N GLY A 430 -5.49 6.18 18.81
CA GLY A 430 -4.55 5.81 19.88
C GLY A 430 -4.05 4.39 19.73
N ALA A 431 -4.93 3.44 19.41
CA ALA A 431 -4.55 2.07 19.10
C ALA A 431 -3.60 1.99 17.88
N LEU A 432 -3.83 2.77 16.83
CA LEU A 432 -2.92 2.75 15.67
C LEU A 432 -1.55 3.38 15.94
N THR A 433 -1.47 4.36 16.84
CA THR A 433 -0.31 5.26 16.94
C THR A 433 0.46 5.16 18.26
N GLY A 434 -0.14 4.62 19.32
CA GLY A 434 0.42 4.56 20.68
C GLY A 434 1.53 3.52 20.89
N TRP A 435 1.61 2.50 20.02
CA TRP A 435 2.65 1.47 20.06
C TRP A 435 4.02 1.91 19.53
N LEU A 436 4.12 3.17 19.07
CA LEU A 436 5.33 3.75 18.48
C LEU A 436 6.13 4.62 19.45
N SER A 437 5.82 4.57 20.75
CA SER A 437 6.77 5.08 21.75
C SER A 437 8.03 4.21 21.71
N PRO A 438 9.25 4.78 21.64
CA PRO A 438 10.45 3.98 21.77
C PRO A 438 10.34 3.23 23.08
N LEU A 439 10.42 1.90 23.00
CA LEU A 439 10.54 1.04 24.15
C LEU A 439 11.71 1.54 25.01
N THR A 440 11.43 2.35 26.02
CA THR A 440 12.13 2.26 27.29
C THR A 440 11.69 0.92 27.88
N ARG A 441 12.33 -0.16 27.43
CA ARG A 441 12.33 -1.39 28.21
C ARG A 441 13.20 -1.12 29.45
N PRO A 442 12.74 -1.49 30.66
CA PRO A 442 13.61 -1.48 31.84
C PRO A 442 14.80 -2.42 31.67
#